data_AF-A0A2J0MJK0-F1
#
_entry.id   AF-A0A2J0MJK0-F1
#
_cell.length_a   1.000
_cell.length_b   1.000
_cell.length_c   1.000
_cell.angle_alpha   90.00
_cell.angle_beta   90.00
_cell.angle_gamma   90.00
#
_symmetry.space_group_name_H-M   'P 1'
#
loop_
_entity.id
_entity.type
_entity.pdbx_description
1 polymer ?
#
loop_
_entity_poly.entity_id
_entity_poly.type
_entity_poly.pdbx_seq_one_letter_code
_entity_poly.pdbx_strand_id
1 'polypeptide(L)'
;MTGRLINTFVKIFLLLMKIIIGLGNPGKEYKNTRHNAGFLCVDFLQQAFGFEPFTSDKKMSAEISSGTRNGEKVLLVKPMTFMNNSGTAVQALLQFYKLTPADIIIIHDDIDIASGTYKTTLSSRPAGHNGVADIMEKIGTQDFFRIRLGIGRPTEILGVCIPPHDYVLQKFGEEELTKLQTLFPKIATEILP
;
A
#
# COMPACT_ATOMS: atom_id res chain seq x y z
N MET A 1 -35.58 33.65 19.81
CA MET A 1 -35.98 32.28 19.41
C MET A 1 -35.46 32.02 17.98
N THR A 2 -34.19 32.15 17.62
CA THR A 2 -32.96 31.47 18.06
C THR A 2 -33.07 29.95 18.21
N GLY A 3 -32.56 29.26 17.18
CA GLY A 3 -31.80 28.03 17.35
C GLY A 3 -32.56 26.73 17.13
N ARG A 4 -32.80 26.32 15.87
CA ARG A 4 -32.99 24.88 15.57
C ARG A 4 -32.82 24.38 14.14
N LEU A 5 -32.38 25.20 13.18
CA LEU A 5 -32.23 24.75 11.78
C LEU A 5 -30.80 24.80 11.21
N ILE A 6 -29.79 25.16 12.02
CA ILE A 6 -28.38 25.17 11.58
C ILE A 6 -27.71 23.78 11.75
N ASN A 7 -28.36 22.82 12.42
CA ASN A 7 -27.74 21.54 12.79
C ASN A 7 -27.87 20.39 11.77
N THR A 8 -28.47 20.62 10.60
CA THR A 8 -28.59 19.57 9.56
C THR A 8 -27.50 19.68 8.49
N PHE A 9 -26.84 20.84 8.35
CA PHE A 9 -25.75 21.03 7.37
C PHE A 9 -24.34 20.76 7.94
N VAL A 10 -24.18 20.67 9.26
CA VAL A 10 -22.86 20.55 9.92
C VAL A 10 -22.46 19.09 10.19
N LYS A 11 -23.27 18.10 9.80
CA LYS A 11 -23.07 16.69 10.21
C LYS A 11 -22.63 15.69 9.13
N ILE A 12 -22.39 16.11 7.88
CA ILE A 12 -21.95 15.20 6.79
C ILE A 12 -20.85 15.87 5.95
N PHE A 13 -19.81 16.34 6.62
CA PHE A 13 -18.47 16.47 6.04
C PHE A 13 -17.52 15.80 7.02
N LEU A 14 -17.79 14.52 7.34
CA LEU A 14 -16.72 13.67 7.82
C LEU A 14 -15.74 13.63 6.65
N LEU A 15 -14.64 14.37 6.78
CA LEU A 15 -13.48 14.23 5.91
C LEU A 15 -13.09 12.75 5.99
N LEU A 16 -13.54 11.95 5.02
CA LEU A 16 -13.15 10.56 4.90
C LEU A 16 -11.63 10.59 4.67
N MET A 17 -10.89 10.02 5.61
CA MET A 17 -9.45 9.93 5.49
C MET A 17 -9.10 8.54 4.99
N LYS A 18 -8.37 8.49 3.87
CA LYS A 18 -7.87 7.25 3.31
C LYS A 18 -6.38 7.10 3.59
N ILE A 19 -5.95 5.90 3.94
CA ILE A 19 -4.53 5.57 4.08
C ILE A 19 -4.17 4.53 3.02
N ILE A 20 -3.26 4.88 2.13
CA ILE A 20 -2.71 3.99 1.11
C ILE A 20 -1.32 3.57 1.57
N ILE A 21 -1.14 2.27 1.79
CA ILE A 21 0.05 1.70 2.41
C ILE A 21 0.75 0.83 1.36
N GLY A 22 1.96 1.21 0.97
CA GLY A 22 2.83 0.39 0.13
C GLY A 22 3.67 -0.52 1.01
N LEU A 23 3.67 -1.83 0.75
CA LEU A 23 4.54 -2.77 1.46
C LEU A 23 5.93 -2.85 0.82
N GLY A 24 6.93 -3.16 1.66
CA GLY A 24 8.33 -3.24 1.29
C GLY A 24 9.25 -3.39 2.50
N ASN A 25 10.53 -3.61 2.24
CA ASN A 25 11.57 -3.60 3.26
C ASN A 25 12.34 -2.25 3.26
N PRO A 26 12.66 -1.68 4.44
CA PRO A 26 13.52 -0.52 4.54
C PRO A 26 14.99 -0.89 4.26
N GLY A 27 15.76 0.02 3.67
CA GLY A 27 17.18 -0.18 3.34
C GLY A 27 17.47 -0.03 1.85
N LYS A 28 18.68 0.42 1.52
CA LYS A 28 19.09 0.67 0.11
C LYS A 28 19.24 -0.64 -0.66
N GLU A 29 19.61 -1.71 0.01
CA GLU A 29 19.76 -3.06 -0.51
C GLU A 29 18.43 -3.63 -1.05
N TYR A 30 17.30 -3.27 -0.43
CA TYR A 30 15.96 -3.71 -0.83
C TYR A 30 15.33 -2.82 -1.91
N LYS A 31 15.97 -1.70 -2.25
CA LYS A 31 15.48 -0.83 -3.32
C LYS A 31 15.42 -1.61 -4.63
N ASN A 32 14.27 -1.51 -5.30
CA ASN A 32 13.95 -2.22 -6.54
C ASN A 32 13.93 -3.76 -6.41
N THR A 33 13.84 -4.31 -5.20
CA THR A 33 13.47 -5.73 -5.04
C THR A 33 11.99 -5.92 -5.36
N ARG A 34 11.63 -7.14 -5.77
CA ARG A 34 10.23 -7.49 -6.07
C ARG A 34 9.31 -7.23 -4.88
N HIS A 35 9.79 -7.50 -3.67
CA HIS A 35 9.05 -7.23 -2.44
C HIS A 35 8.81 -5.75 -2.12
N ASN A 36 9.53 -4.84 -2.79
CA ASN A 36 9.37 -3.40 -2.63
C ASN A 36 8.45 -2.78 -3.70
N ALA A 37 7.70 -3.59 -4.47
CA ALA A 37 6.76 -3.09 -5.47
C ALA A 37 5.72 -2.11 -4.88
N GLY A 38 5.25 -2.36 -3.65
CA GLY A 38 4.34 -1.47 -2.95
C GLY A 38 4.97 -0.10 -2.66
N PHE A 39 6.21 -0.07 -2.16
CA PHE A 39 6.98 1.17 -1.95
C PHE A 39 7.15 1.96 -3.24
N LEU A 40 7.54 1.29 -4.33
CA LEU A 40 7.71 1.94 -5.64
C LEU A 40 6.41 2.59 -6.12
N CYS A 41 5.28 1.93 -5.90
CA CYS A 41 3.98 2.47 -6.28
C CYS A 41 3.63 3.71 -5.45
N VAL A 42 3.77 3.68 -4.12
CA VAL A 42 3.44 4.87 -3.29
C VAL A 42 4.42 6.02 -3.47
N ASP A 43 5.69 5.75 -3.80
CA ASP A 43 6.65 6.79 -4.21
C ASP A 43 6.17 7.49 -5.50
N PHE A 44 5.68 6.72 -6.48
CA PHE A 44 5.09 7.29 -7.69
C PHE A 44 3.83 8.11 -7.37
N LEU A 45 2.91 7.57 -6.55
CA LEU A 45 1.67 8.25 -6.17
C LEU A 45 1.94 9.59 -5.48
N GLN A 46 2.95 9.66 -4.60
CA GLN A 46 3.32 10.90 -3.93
C GLN A 46 3.66 12.00 -4.95
N GLN A 47 4.48 11.68 -5.95
CA GLN A 47 4.85 12.62 -7.01
C GLN A 47 3.66 12.96 -7.91
N ALA A 48 2.91 11.95 -8.36
CA ALA A 48 1.77 12.13 -9.26
C ALA A 48 0.64 12.96 -8.62
N PHE A 49 0.50 12.90 -7.30
CA PHE A 49 -0.51 13.66 -6.56
C PHE A 49 -0.01 15.01 -6.04
N GLY A 50 1.29 15.30 -6.17
CA GLY A 50 1.88 16.52 -5.62
C GLY A 50 1.78 16.61 -4.10
N PHE A 51 1.83 15.46 -3.42
CA PHE A 51 1.78 15.41 -1.95
C PHE A 51 3.13 15.81 -1.36
N GLU A 52 3.13 16.17 -0.08
CA GLU A 52 4.35 16.51 0.64
C GLU A 52 5.38 15.37 0.60
N PRO A 53 6.70 15.67 0.65
CA PRO A 53 7.72 14.64 0.72
C PRO A 53 7.49 13.69 1.91
N PHE A 54 7.90 12.43 1.74
CA PHE A 54 7.84 11.46 2.84
C PHE A 54 8.67 11.93 4.03
N THR A 55 8.07 11.89 5.22
CA THR A 55 8.73 12.20 6.49
C THR A 55 8.67 11.00 7.42
N SER A 56 9.74 10.77 8.18
CA SER A 56 9.80 9.64 9.11
C SER A 56 8.99 9.93 10.38
N ASP A 57 8.02 9.08 10.67
CA ASP A 57 7.28 9.06 11.93
C ASP A 57 7.70 7.84 12.76
N LYS A 58 8.46 8.10 13.82
CA LYS A 58 8.96 7.05 14.72
C LYS A 58 7.84 6.37 15.52
N LYS A 59 6.75 7.08 15.83
CA LYS A 59 5.64 6.52 16.62
C LYS A 59 4.87 5.49 15.79
N MET A 60 4.73 5.74 14.49
CA MET A 60 4.09 4.79 13.55
C MET A 60 5.08 3.79 12.97
N SER A 61 6.38 3.95 13.22
CA SER A 61 7.45 3.19 12.56
C SER A 61 7.27 3.20 11.04
N ALA A 62 7.03 4.37 10.46
CA ALA A 62 6.68 4.52 9.05
C ALA A 62 7.22 5.82 8.45
N GLU A 63 7.39 5.86 7.14
CA GLU A 63 7.49 7.10 6.38
C GLU A 63 6.09 7.48 5.88
N ILE A 64 5.69 8.74 6.09
CA ILE A 64 4.35 9.24 5.76
C ILE A 64 4.47 10.48 4.87
N SER A 65 3.71 10.47 3.79
CA SER A 65 3.40 11.63 2.95
C SER A 65 1.91 11.91 3.06
N SER A 66 1.52 13.18 3.06
CA SER A 66 0.11 13.58 3.19
C SER A 66 -0.27 14.64 2.19
N GLY A 67 -1.52 14.62 1.77
CA GLY A 67 -2.11 15.66 0.96
C GLY A 67 -3.62 15.59 0.96
N THR A 68 -4.24 16.44 0.15
CA THR A 68 -5.68 16.41 -0.11
C THR A 68 -5.90 16.12 -1.58
N ARG A 69 -6.81 15.19 -1.89
CA ARG A 69 -7.23 14.88 -3.26
C ARG A 69 -8.74 14.78 -3.28
N ASN A 70 -9.38 15.50 -4.19
CA ASN A 70 -10.84 15.54 -4.34
C ASN A 70 -11.61 15.88 -3.04
N GLY A 71 -11.01 16.73 -2.20
CA GLY A 71 -11.59 17.14 -0.91
C GLY A 71 -11.38 16.13 0.23
N GLU A 72 -10.74 15.00 -0.02
CA GLU A 72 -10.42 13.98 0.98
C GLU A 72 -8.95 14.05 1.42
N LYS A 73 -8.71 13.88 2.73
CA LYS A 73 -7.35 13.78 3.25
C LYS A 73 -6.81 12.39 2.97
N VAL A 74 -5.64 12.32 2.36
CA VAL A 74 -5.00 11.06 1.99
C VAL A 74 -3.62 10.98 2.62
N LEU A 75 -3.31 9.83 3.21
CA LEU A 75 -1.98 9.50 3.67
C LEU A 75 -1.40 8.41 2.77
N LEU A 76 -0.20 8.64 2.26
CA LEU A 76 0.64 7.61 1.64
C LEU A 76 1.64 7.15 2.68
N VAL A 77 1.78 5.84 2.86
CA VAL A 77 2.58 5.28 3.95
C VAL A 77 3.48 4.15 3.48
N LYS A 78 4.72 4.17 3.96
CA LYS A 78 5.70 3.09 3.83
C LYS A 78 6.09 2.58 5.24
N PRO A 79 5.63 1.40 5.67
CA PRO A 79 6.05 0.80 6.94
C PRO A 79 7.56 0.58 7.00
N MET A 80 8.22 1.06 8.04
CA MET A 80 9.67 0.91 8.26
C MET A 80 9.99 -0.22 9.25
N THR A 81 9.13 -1.24 9.33
CA THR A 81 9.19 -2.33 10.30
C THR A 81 9.77 -3.66 9.74
N PHE A 82 10.24 -3.66 8.49
CA PHE A 82 10.45 -4.87 7.67
C PHE A 82 9.14 -5.60 7.35
N MET A 83 9.15 -6.35 6.25
CA MET A 83 7.96 -6.92 5.64
C MET A 83 7.16 -7.77 6.62
N ASN A 84 7.83 -8.66 7.35
CA ASN A 84 7.21 -9.59 8.29
C ASN A 84 6.60 -8.91 9.54
N ASN A 85 6.84 -7.62 9.77
CA ASN A 85 6.27 -6.87 10.88
C ASN A 85 5.44 -5.66 10.38
N SER A 86 4.99 -5.67 9.13
CA SER A 86 4.22 -4.57 8.52
C SER A 86 2.94 -4.24 9.31
N GLY A 87 2.27 -5.26 9.84
CA GLY A 87 1.06 -5.15 10.65
C GLY A 87 1.24 -4.33 11.93
N THR A 88 2.45 -4.29 12.49
CA THR A 88 2.75 -3.43 13.65
C THR A 88 2.56 -1.95 13.30
N ALA A 89 3.08 -1.51 12.15
CA ALA A 89 2.90 -0.15 11.68
C ALA A 89 1.44 0.12 11.29
N VAL A 90 0.80 -0.81 10.58
CA VAL A 90 -0.62 -0.67 10.17
C VAL A 90 -1.56 -0.54 11.37
N GLN A 91 -1.36 -1.37 12.40
CA GLN A 91 -2.15 -1.29 13.63
C GLN A 91 -1.96 0.06 14.33
N ALA A 92 -0.72 0.55 14.45
CA ALA A 92 -0.43 1.84 15.06
C ALA A 92 -1.11 3.00 14.32
N LEU A 93 -1.10 2.97 12.98
CA LEU A 93 -1.78 3.96 12.14
C LEU A 93 -3.30 3.96 12.37
N LEU A 94 -3.94 2.79 12.32
CA LEU A 94 -5.38 2.68 12.55
C LEU A 94 -5.79 3.21 13.93
N GLN A 95 -5.04 2.85 14.98
CA GLN A 95 -5.31 3.30 16.35
C GLN A 95 -5.13 4.80 16.50
N PHE A 96 -4.04 5.37 15.98
CA PHE A 96 -3.75 6.79 16.13
C PHE A 96 -4.75 7.67 15.40
N TYR A 97 -5.08 7.29 14.16
CA TYR A 97 -6.01 8.02 13.33
C TYR A 97 -7.49 7.67 13.57
N LYS A 98 -7.76 6.70 14.45
CA LYS A 98 -9.12 6.21 14.77
C LYS A 98 -9.87 5.73 13.53
N LEU A 99 -9.16 5.01 12.67
CA LEU A 99 -9.66 4.46 11.42
C LEU A 99 -9.99 2.98 11.55
N THR A 100 -10.74 2.48 10.57
CA THR A 100 -11.09 1.08 10.44
C THR A 100 -10.35 0.43 9.26
N PRO A 101 -10.31 -0.92 9.16
CA PRO A 101 -9.76 -1.61 8.00
C PRO A 101 -10.39 -1.23 6.65
N ALA A 102 -11.62 -0.68 6.64
CA ALA A 102 -12.27 -0.18 5.42
C ALA A 102 -11.67 1.16 4.91
N ASP A 103 -10.87 1.83 5.72
CA ASP A 103 -10.24 3.11 5.41
C ASP A 103 -8.82 2.95 4.84
N ILE A 104 -8.31 1.71 4.80
CA ILE A 104 -6.96 1.41 4.29
C ILE A 104 -7.00 0.71 2.93
N ILE A 105 -5.98 1.00 2.12
CA ILE A 105 -5.65 0.28 0.89
C ILE A 105 -4.22 -0.23 1.02
N ILE A 106 -4.01 -1.54 0.88
CA ILE A 106 -2.68 -2.14 0.90
C ILE A 106 -2.20 -2.41 -0.53
N ILE A 107 -1.04 -1.89 -0.90
CA ILE A 107 -0.39 -2.15 -2.19
C ILE A 107 0.82 -3.05 -1.94
N HIS A 108 0.88 -4.21 -2.61
CA HIS A 108 1.94 -5.19 -2.41
C HIS A 108 2.22 -6.02 -3.67
N ASP A 109 3.36 -6.73 -3.70
CA ASP A 109 3.70 -7.65 -4.78
C ASP A 109 2.93 -8.97 -4.70
N ASP A 110 2.76 -9.61 -5.85
CA ASP A 110 2.08 -10.89 -5.95
C ASP A 110 2.70 -11.78 -7.02
N ILE A 111 3.27 -12.89 -6.58
CA ILE A 111 4.00 -13.84 -7.43
C ILE A 111 3.06 -14.65 -8.35
N ASP A 112 1.78 -14.77 -7.99
CA ASP A 112 0.80 -15.54 -8.77
C ASP A 112 0.09 -14.68 -9.83
N ILE A 113 0.39 -13.38 -9.88
CA ILE A 113 -0.12 -12.46 -10.90
C ILE A 113 1.01 -12.20 -11.91
N ALA A 114 0.67 -12.32 -13.19
CA ALA A 114 1.62 -12.11 -14.28
C ALA A 114 2.27 -10.72 -14.22
N SER A 115 3.58 -10.66 -14.49
CA SER A 115 4.34 -9.41 -14.51
C SER A 115 3.75 -8.40 -15.49
N GLY A 116 3.66 -7.14 -15.09
CA GLY A 116 3.02 -6.09 -15.88
C GLY A 116 1.49 -6.10 -15.85
N THR A 117 0.89 -6.75 -14.86
CA THR A 117 -0.54 -6.67 -14.56
C THR A 117 -0.77 -6.43 -13.06
N TYR A 118 -1.98 -6.03 -12.68
CA TYR A 118 -2.38 -5.98 -11.27
C TYR A 118 -3.81 -6.48 -11.10
N LYS A 119 -4.17 -6.83 -9.87
CA LYS A 119 -5.56 -7.13 -9.49
C LYS A 119 -5.94 -6.34 -8.24
N THR A 120 -7.20 -5.98 -8.15
CA THR A 120 -7.79 -5.44 -6.92
C THR A 120 -8.60 -6.52 -6.23
N THR A 121 -8.55 -6.55 -4.90
CA THR A 121 -9.29 -7.53 -4.09
C THR A 121 -9.75 -6.91 -2.79
N LEU A 122 -10.90 -7.36 -2.30
CA LEU A 122 -11.39 -7.10 -0.95
C LEU A 122 -11.52 -8.44 -0.23
N SER A 123 -11.19 -8.50 1.07
CA SER A 123 -11.39 -9.68 1.93
C SER A 123 -10.86 -10.99 1.33
N SER A 124 -9.54 -11.10 1.21
CA SER A 124 -8.91 -12.28 0.61
C SER A 124 -7.68 -12.73 1.39
N ARG A 125 -7.37 -14.02 1.32
CA ARG A 125 -6.27 -14.66 2.08
C ARG A 125 -4.90 -14.04 1.75
N PRO A 126 -3.89 -14.18 2.64
CA PRO A 126 -2.54 -13.68 2.41
C PRO A 126 -1.85 -14.26 1.17
N ALA A 127 -2.23 -15.48 0.75
CA ALA A 127 -1.62 -16.20 -0.36
C ALA A 127 -0.08 -16.30 -0.24
N GLY A 128 0.44 -16.53 0.97
CA GLY A 128 1.88 -16.65 1.23
C GLY A 128 2.64 -15.34 1.38
N HIS A 129 1.98 -14.17 1.25
CA HIS A 129 2.63 -12.88 1.42
C HIS A 129 2.78 -12.51 2.91
N ASN A 130 4.02 -12.56 3.42
CA ASN A 130 4.31 -12.39 4.86
C ASN A 130 3.82 -11.07 5.45
N GLY A 131 4.00 -9.95 4.74
CA GLY A 131 3.52 -8.66 5.26
C GLY A 131 1.99 -8.55 5.33
N VAL A 132 1.28 -9.27 4.47
CA VAL A 132 -0.19 -9.29 4.52
C VAL A 132 -0.67 -10.22 5.63
N ALA A 133 0.01 -11.37 5.81
CA ALA A 133 -0.25 -12.26 6.93
C ALA A 133 -0.09 -11.55 8.28
N ASP A 134 1.01 -10.80 8.47
CA ASP A 134 1.25 -10.03 9.70
C ASP A 134 0.21 -8.91 9.89
N ILE A 135 -0.18 -8.19 8.82
CA ILE A 135 -1.27 -7.21 8.90
C ILE A 135 -2.56 -7.87 9.42
N MET A 136 -2.98 -8.98 8.81
CA MET A 136 -4.20 -9.68 9.22
C MET A 136 -4.14 -10.15 10.67
N GLU A 137 -2.99 -10.66 11.11
CA GLU A 137 -2.77 -11.05 12.50
C GLU A 137 -2.93 -9.85 13.45
N LYS A 138 -2.26 -8.73 13.18
CA LYS A 138 -2.24 -7.57 14.08
C LYS A 138 -3.56 -6.81 14.12
N ILE A 139 -4.28 -6.70 13.00
CA ILE A 139 -5.56 -5.96 12.96
C ILE A 139 -6.78 -6.87 13.17
N GLY A 140 -6.59 -8.20 13.18
CA GLY A 140 -7.63 -9.18 13.49
C GLY A 140 -8.66 -9.40 12.37
N THR A 141 -8.38 -8.96 11.13
CA THR A 141 -9.26 -9.18 9.98
C THR A 141 -8.50 -9.17 8.66
N GLN A 142 -9.10 -9.76 7.63
CA GLN A 142 -8.68 -9.68 6.23
C GLN A 142 -9.50 -8.67 5.42
N ASP A 143 -10.48 -8.01 6.05
CA ASP A 143 -11.49 -7.14 5.41
C ASP A 143 -10.94 -5.74 5.11
N PHE A 144 -9.90 -5.70 4.29
CA PHE A 144 -9.32 -4.47 3.75
C PHE A 144 -9.06 -4.62 2.26
N PHE A 145 -9.00 -3.48 1.57
CA PHE A 145 -8.78 -3.44 0.13
C PHE A 145 -7.30 -3.63 -0.19
N ARG A 146 -7.00 -4.40 -1.25
CA ARG A 146 -5.64 -4.66 -1.70
C ARG A 146 -5.49 -4.43 -3.19
N ILE A 147 -4.36 -3.85 -3.56
CA ILE A 147 -3.85 -3.76 -4.93
C ILE A 147 -2.63 -4.68 -5.01
N ARG A 148 -2.78 -5.74 -5.80
CA ARG A 148 -1.83 -6.84 -5.92
C ARG A 148 -1.07 -6.66 -7.23
N LEU A 149 0.18 -6.21 -7.12
CA LEU A 149 1.06 -5.93 -8.25
C LEU A 149 1.73 -7.21 -8.72
N GLY A 150 1.48 -7.63 -9.96
CA GLY A 150 2.05 -8.85 -10.51
C GLY A 150 3.55 -8.74 -10.70
N ILE A 151 4.28 -9.67 -10.07
CA ILE A 151 5.72 -9.85 -10.29
C ILE A 151 6.02 -11.11 -11.13
N GLY A 152 5.02 -11.97 -11.35
CA GLY A 152 5.14 -13.22 -12.09
C GLY A 152 5.94 -14.29 -11.34
N ARG A 153 5.89 -15.53 -11.82
CA ARG A 153 6.70 -16.62 -11.27
C ARG A 153 8.09 -16.64 -11.90
N PRO A 154 9.16 -16.99 -11.15
CA PRO A 154 10.51 -17.06 -11.68
C PRO A 154 10.64 -18.03 -12.86
N THR A 155 9.83 -19.09 -12.89
CA THR A 155 9.78 -20.05 -14.00
C THR A 155 9.28 -19.42 -15.30
N GLU A 156 8.37 -18.46 -15.21
CA GLU A 156 7.78 -17.76 -16.36
C GLU A 156 8.66 -16.59 -16.80
N ILE A 157 9.25 -15.89 -15.84
CA ILE A 157 10.03 -14.67 -16.07
C ILE A 157 11.48 -14.97 -16.43
N LEU A 158 12.11 -15.93 -15.75
CA LEU A 158 13.53 -16.23 -15.84
C LEU A 158 13.83 -17.64 -16.37
N GLY A 159 12.81 -18.49 -16.53
CA GLY A 159 12.99 -19.89 -16.94
C GLY A 159 13.65 -20.77 -15.88
N VAL A 160 13.69 -20.33 -14.61
CA VAL A 160 14.36 -21.06 -13.52
C VAL A 160 13.44 -21.23 -12.31
N CYS A 161 13.68 -22.30 -11.54
CA CYS A 161 13.00 -22.54 -10.27
C CYS A 161 13.75 -21.83 -9.15
N ILE A 162 13.11 -20.87 -8.49
CA ILE A 162 13.64 -20.15 -7.32
C ILE A 162 12.58 -20.23 -6.22
N PRO A 163 12.94 -20.52 -4.96
CA PRO A 163 12.01 -20.44 -3.84
C PRO A 163 11.35 -19.05 -3.75
N PRO A 164 10.03 -18.94 -3.51
CA PRO A 164 9.34 -17.65 -3.52
C PRO A 164 9.96 -16.60 -2.58
N HIS A 165 10.40 -17.01 -1.38
CA HIS A 165 11.00 -16.11 -0.39
C HIS A 165 12.35 -15.52 -0.84
N ASP A 166 13.10 -16.25 -1.68
CA ASP A 166 14.34 -15.75 -2.27
C ASP A 166 14.04 -14.85 -3.47
N TYR A 167 13.08 -15.26 -4.30
CA TYR A 167 12.72 -14.54 -5.52
C TYR A 167 12.20 -13.12 -5.24
N VAL A 168 11.37 -12.95 -4.22
CA VAL A 168 10.83 -11.63 -3.85
C VAL A 168 11.93 -10.66 -3.38
N LEU A 169 13.04 -11.17 -2.83
CA LEU A 169 14.17 -10.35 -2.38
C LEU A 169 15.16 -10.03 -3.51
N GLN A 170 15.02 -10.64 -4.69
CA GLN A 170 15.82 -10.28 -5.86
C GLN A 170 15.29 -9.00 -6.51
N LYS A 171 16.19 -8.27 -7.16
CA LYS A 171 15.85 -7.06 -7.92
C LYS A 171 15.09 -7.41 -9.19
N PHE A 172 14.19 -6.50 -9.59
CA PHE A 172 13.59 -6.54 -10.92
C PHE A 172 14.66 -6.43 -12.01
N GLY A 173 14.49 -7.18 -13.10
CA GLY A 173 15.14 -6.82 -14.37
C GLY A 173 14.58 -5.51 -14.92
N GLU A 174 15.31 -4.86 -15.83
CA GLU A 174 14.91 -3.56 -16.38
C GLU A 174 13.54 -3.59 -17.08
N GLU A 175 13.28 -4.63 -17.86
CA GLU A 175 12.00 -4.81 -18.55
C GLU A 175 10.84 -5.05 -17.56
N GLU A 176 11.07 -5.87 -16.53
CA GLU A 176 10.07 -6.13 -15.48
C GLU A 176 9.73 -4.85 -14.71
N LEU A 177 10.75 -4.08 -14.33
CA LEU A 177 10.57 -2.82 -13.61
C LEU A 177 9.79 -1.81 -14.46
N THR A 178 10.14 -1.72 -15.75
CA THR A 178 9.43 -0.85 -16.71
C THR A 178 7.96 -1.26 -16.81
N LYS A 179 7.68 -2.56 -17.00
CA LYS A 179 6.31 -3.09 -17.05
C LYS A 179 5.54 -2.76 -15.77
N LEU A 180 6.13 -2.97 -14.60
CA LEU A 180 5.53 -2.62 -13.32
C LEU A 180 5.18 -1.13 -13.24
N GLN A 181 6.12 -0.24 -13.60
CA GLN A 181 5.92 1.20 -13.52
C GLN A 181 4.83 1.71 -14.47
N THR A 182 4.59 1.03 -15.61
CA THR A 182 3.46 1.38 -16.51
C THR A 182 2.08 1.20 -15.86
N LEU A 183 1.98 0.45 -14.75
CA LEU A 183 0.74 0.25 -14.02
C LEU A 183 0.38 1.44 -13.13
N PHE A 184 1.38 2.17 -12.63
CA PHE A 184 1.19 3.17 -11.59
C PHE A 184 0.27 4.33 -12.00
N PRO A 185 0.32 4.87 -13.24
CA PRO A 185 -0.64 5.88 -13.68
C PRO A 185 -2.09 5.38 -13.65
N LYS A 186 -2.34 4.12 -14.04
CA LYS A 186 -3.68 3.53 -14.03
C LYS A 186 -4.20 3.38 -12.60
N ILE A 187 -3.34 2.87 -11.72
CA ILE A 187 -3.63 2.74 -10.28
C ILE A 187 -3.94 4.10 -9.67
N ALA A 188 -3.16 5.14 -10.00
CA ALA A 188 -3.36 6.50 -9.50
C ALA A 188 -4.74 7.08 -9.83
N THR A 189 -5.29 6.74 -11.00
CA THR A 189 -6.65 7.13 -11.40
C THR A 189 -7.73 6.28 -10.75
N GLU A 190 -7.49 4.97 -10.55
CA GLU A 190 -8.50 4.04 -10.01
C GLU A 190 -8.73 4.21 -8.50
N ILE A 191 -7.68 4.45 -7.72
CA ILE A 191 -7.77 4.43 -6.25
C ILE A 191 -8.40 5.68 -5.64
N LEU A 192 -8.32 6.79 -6.36
CA LEU A 192 -8.81 8.12 -5.96
C LEU A 192 -9.29 8.86 -7.22
N PRO A 193 -10.44 8.43 -7.80
CA PRO A 193 -11.00 8.98 -9.03
C PRO A 193 -11.41 10.44 -8.86
#